data_AF-A0A2V2RRT4-F1
#
_entry.id   AF-A0A2V2RRT4-F1
#
_cell.length_a   1.000
_cell.length_b   1.000
_cell.length_c   1.000
_cell.angle_alpha   90.00
_cell.angle_beta   90.00
_cell.angle_gamma   90.00
#
_symmetry.space_group_name_H-M   'P 1'
#
loop_
_entity.id
_entity.type
_entity.pdbx_description
1 polymer ?
#
loop_
_entity_poly.entity_id
_entity_poly.type
_entity_poly.pdbx_seq_one_letter_code
_entity_poly.pdbx_strand_id
1 'polypeptide(L)'
;MSRYIHYTKYFENWDDLSIEDLLDKLSDFLLQSGFQDYYSRFHSSDRDMTMQDLFEMLLQEMSQWESTQNMNDSEMEQLVRYIMQRMENEGYIQPEWENDSDSVGEVSEPPESKKELMNARFELTDKSIDLLGFKKLKDLLGAVGRSSIGRHDTQHLSTGVEASEAPKKYEFGDTLNLDISSTLLSCIRRAGLQIPFPLEKEDLMVQQSEYQSSCATVLLLDCSHSMILYGEDRFTPAKAVALALAHLIRTQYPGDSFHVVLFHDSAEEIPLKKLAAVKVGPYYTNTRDGLRMAQRILARERKDMKQIIMITDGKPS
;
A
#
# COMPACT_ATOMS: atom_id res chain seq x y z
N MET A 1 -20.07 -6.92 -3.37
CA MET A 1 -19.53 -8.28 -3.54
C MET A 1 -18.01 -8.15 -3.53
N SER A 2 -17.40 -8.28 -2.34
CA SER A 2 -15.95 -8.26 -2.19
C SER A 2 -15.41 -9.52 -2.85
N ARG A 3 -14.59 -9.35 -3.89
CA ARG A 3 -14.03 -10.47 -4.65
C ARG A 3 -12.76 -10.88 -3.91
N TYR A 4 -12.86 -11.93 -3.09
CA TYR A 4 -11.71 -12.59 -2.49
C TYR A 4 -10.74 -12.96 -3.61
N ILE A 5 -9.52 -12.42 -3.52
CA ILE A 5 -8.47 -12.71 -4.48
C ILE A 5 -7.85 -14.03 -4.01
N HIS A 6 -8.15 -15.12 -4.70
CA HIS A 6 -7.44 -16.38 -4.51
C HIS A 6 -6.01 -16.22 -5.05
N TYR A 7 -5.02 -16.44 -4.19
CA TYR A 7 -3.63 -16.57 -4.59
C TYR A 7 -3.16 -18.00 -4.39
N THR A 8 -2.92 -18.66 -5.51
CA THR A 8 -2.15 -19.89 -5.68
C THR A 8 -0.67 -19.59 -5.45
N LYS A 9 -0.18 -19.55 -4.22
CA LYS A 9 1.28 -19.66 -3.99
C LYS A 9 1.54 -21.05 -3.39
N TYR A 10 1.79 -21.99 -4.29
CA TYR A 10 2.35 -23.29 -3.94
C TYR A 10 3.76 -23.03 -3.41
N PHE A 11 4.00 -23.32 -2.14
CA PHE A 11 5.34 -23.31 -1.56
C PHE A 11 5.73 -24.77 -1.31
N GLU A 12 6.88 -25.20 -1.86
CA GLU A 12 7.41 -26.54 -1.60
C GLU A 12 8.06 -26.64 -0.21
N ASN A 13 8.58 -25.51 0.31
CA ASN A 13 9.16 -25.38 1.66
C ASN A 13 8.58 -24.18 2.41
N TRP A 14 8.44 -24.30 3.75
CA TRP A 14 7.91 -23.24 4.61
C TRP A 14 8.80 -21.99 4.70
N ASP A 15 10.07 -22.12 4.30
CA ASP A 15 11.06 -21.03 4.33
C ASP A 15 10.83 -19.98 3.22
N ASP A 16 10.18 -20.37 2.12
CA ASP A 16 9.88 -19.50 0.98
C ASP A 16 8.71 -18.53 1.27
N LEU A 17 8.09 -18.66 2.45
CA LEU A 17 7.05 -17.76 2.92
C LEU A 17 7.64 -16.36 3.20
N SER A 18 7.06 -15.34 2.56
CA SER A 18 7.38 -13.95 2.85
C SER A 18 6.61 -13.48 4.08
N ILE A 19 7.32 -13.23 5.18
CA ILE A 19 6.72 -12.63 6.39
C ILE A 19 6.19 -11.23 6.08
N GLU A 20 6.85 -10.48 5.20
CA GLU A 20 6.43 -9.14 4.82
C GLU A 20 5.05 -9.14 4.14
N ASP A 21 4.77 -10.14 3.30
CA ASP A 21 3.46 -10.28 2.63
C ASP A 21 2.39 -10.73 3.62
N LEU A 22 2.76 -11.57 4.57
CA LEU A 22 1.87 -12.02 5.63
C LEU A 22 1.51 -10.85 6.59
N LEU A 23 2.49 -10.05 6.98
CA LEU A 23 2.27 -8.84 7.78
C LEU A 23 1.37 -7.84 7.06
N ASP A 24 1.53 -7.71 5.74
CA ASP A 24 0.66 -6.87 4.93
C ASP A 24 -0.79 -7.37 4.91
N LYS A 25 -1.02 -8.68 4.90
CA LYS A 25 -2.38 -9.25 5.06
C LYS A 25 -2.96 -9.03 6.44
N LEU A 26 -2.13 -9.21 7.48
CA LEU A 26 -2.54 -8.94 8.85
C LEU A 26 -2.73 -7.44 9.12
N SER A 27 -2.11 -6.55 8.34
CA SER A 27 -2.15 -5.11 8.55
C SER A 27 -3.56 -4.54 8.63
N ASP A 28 -4.50 -5.08 7.86
CA ASP A 28 -5.91 -4.67 7.88
C ASP A 28 -6.61 -5.06 9.19
N PHE A 29 -6.12 -6.08 9.89
CA PHE A 29 -6.58 -6.48 11.22
C PHE A 29 -5.84 -5.71 12.32
N LEU A 30 -4.52 -5.56 12.19
CA LEU A 30 -3.67 -4.86 13.16
C LEU A 30 -3.98 -3.35 13.23
N LEU A 31 -4.43 -2.75 12.13
CA LEU A 31 -4.74 -1.33 12.02
C LEU A 31 -6.25 -1.04 12.17
N GLN A 32 -7.07 -2.04 12.50
CA GLN A 32 -8.51 -1.82 12.70
C GLN A 32 -8.76 -0.91 13.90
N SER A 33 -9.59 0.11 13.70
CA SER A 33 -10.01 1.07 14.72
C SER A 33 -10.94 0.49 15.82
N GLY A 34 -11.22 -0.82 15.80
CA GLY A 34 -12.17 -1.48 16.68
C GLY A 34 -13.66 -1.14 16.44
N PHE A 35 -13.98 -0.36 15.39
CA PHE A 35 -15.33 0.19 15.18
C PHE A 35 -16.29 -0.71 14.37
N GLN A 36 -15.76 -1.71 13.65
CA GLN A 36 -16.51 -2.40 12.59
C GLN A 36 -17.14 -3.74 13.01
N ASP A 37 -16.89 -4.20 14.24
CA ASP A 37 -17.49 -5.43 14.74
C ASP A 37 -18.88 -5.21 15.34
N TYR A 38 -19.89 -5.38 14.50
CA TYR A 38 -21.29 -5.47 14.96
C TYR A 38 -21.54 -6.72 15.84
N TYR A 39 -20.60 -7.68 15.85
CA TYR A 39 -20.64 -8.89 16.68
C TYR A 39 -19.85 -8.77 18.02
N SER A 40 -19.00 -7.75 18.19
CA SER A 40 -18.14 -7.60 19.38
C SER A 40 -18.78 -6.76 20.48
N ARG A 41 -20.11 -6.84 20.66
CA ARG A 41 -20.82 -6.17 21.77
C ARG A 41 -20.46 -6.73 23.16
N PHE A 42 -19.58 -7.74 23.21
CA PHE A 42 -19.05 -8.36 24.43
C PHE A 42 -17.53 -8.24 24.59
N HIS A 43 -16.82 -7.56 23.70
CA HIS A 43 -15.36 -7.41 23.80
C HIS A 43 -15.00 -5.92 23.89
N SER A 44 -14.70 -5.51 25.12
CA SER A 44 -14.28 -4.16 25.47
C SER A 44 -13.06 -3.73 24.66
N SER A 45 -13.12 -2.50 24.16
CA SER A 45 -12.16 -1.79 23.30
C SER A 45 -10.76 -1.55 23.90
N ASP A 46 -10.38 -2.28 24.95
CA ASP A 46 -9.20 -2.04 25.79
C ASP A 46 -8.44 -3.34 26.09
N ARG A 47 -8.74 -4.43 25.37
CA ARG A 47 -8.01 -5.70 25.57
C ARG A 47 -6.75 -5.65 24.71
N ASP A 48 -5.60 -5.60 25.36
CA ASP A 48 -4.30 -5.81 24.72
C ASP A 48 -4.32 -7.14 23.96
N MET A 49 -3.92 -7.11 22.69
CA MET A 49 -3.91 -8.32 21.86
C MET A 49 -2.87 -9.28 22.42
N THR A 50 -3.28 -10.53 22.57
CA THR A 50 -2.41 -11.60 23.08
C THR A 50 -1.76 -12.37 21.94
N MET A 51 -0.70 -13.11 22.26
CA MET A 51 -0.09 -14.07 21.34
C MET A 51 -1.09 -15.15 20.88
N GLN A 52 -2.11 -15.45 21.68
CA GLN A 52 -3.24 -16.30 21.29
C GLN A 52 -4.12 -15.66 20.21
N ASP A 53 -4.42 -14.36 20.32
CA ASP A 53 -5.19 -13.65 19.30
C ASP A 53 -4.42 -13.61 17.96
N LEU A 54 -3.11 -13.37 18.01
CA LEU A 54 -2.25 -13.41 16.82
C LEU A 54 -2.21 -14.82 16.19
N PHE A 55 -2.17 -15.87 17.02
CA PHE A 55 -2.24 -17.25 16.56
C PHE A 55 -3.56 -17.55 15.83
N GLU A 56 -4.69 -17.13 16.39
CA GLU A 56 -6.02 -17.32 15.79
C GLU A 56 -6.17 -16.53 14.48
N MET A 57 -5.67 -15.28 14.43
CA MET A 57 -5.66 -14.48 13.21
C MET A 57 -4.84 -15.13 12.09
N LEU A 58 -3.63 -15.60 12.41
CA LEU A 58 -2.78 -16.31 11.46
C LEU A 58 -3.45 -17.60 10.98
N LEU A 59 -4.06 -18.36 11.87
CA LEU A 59 -4.76 -19.59 11.53
C LEU A 59 -5.92 -19.32 10.57
N GLN A 60 -6.70 -18.28 10.84
CA GLN A 60 -7.80 -17.85 9.97
C GLN A 60 -7.31 -17.42 8.59
N GLU A 61 -6.22 -16.65 8.51
CA GLU A 61 -5.66 -16.21 7.23
C GLU A 61 -5.09 -17.39 6.45
N MET A 62 -4.31 -18.26 7.11
CA MET A 62 -3.75 -19.47 6.49
C MET A 62 -4.83 -20.41 5.99
N SER A 63 -5.97 -20.54 6.68
CA SER A 63 -7.07 -21.41 6.22
C SER A 63 -7.68 -20.97 4.88
N GLN A 64 -7.50 -19.71 4.49
CA GLN A 64 -8.03 -19.16 3.24
C GLN A 64 -7.10 -19.41 2.05
N TRP A 65 -5.87 -19.89 2.29
CA TRP A 65 -4.88 -20.10 1.24
C TRP A 65 -5.11 -21.42 0.52
N GLU A 66 -4.93 -21.45 -0.80
CA GLU A 66 -5.14 -22.69 -1.56
C GLU A 66 -4.08 -23.76 -1.24
N SER A 67 -2.86 -23.35 -0.89
CA SER A 67 -1.75 -24.26 -0.57
C SER A 67 -1.91 -24.99 0.77
N THR A 68 -2.78 -24.51 1.66
CA THR A 68 -3.03 -25.08 2.99
C THR A 68 -4.32 -25.91 3.04
N GLN A 69 -5.14 -25.92 1.97
CA GLN A 69 -6.42 -26.66 1.95
C GLN A 69 -6.28 -28.18 2.11
N ASN A 70 -5.12 -28.73 1.79
CA ASN A 70 -4.83 -30.16 1.93
C ASN A 70 -4.09 -30.49 3.24
N MET A 71 -3.81 -29.51 4.09
CA MET A 71 -3.13 -29.72 5.37
C MET A 71 -4.15 -30.15 6.44
N ASN A 72 -3.72 -31.05 7.33
CA ASN A 72 -4.51 -31.38 8.52
C ASN A 72 -4.45 -30.24 9.55
N ASP A 73 -5.44 -30.14 10.43
CA ASP A 73 -5.48 -29.12 11.50
C ASP A 73 -4.16 -29.06 12.31
N SER A 74 -3.59 -30.21 12.63
CA SER A 74 -2.30 -30.32 13.34
C SER A 74 -1.11 -29.76 12.54
N GLU A 75 -1.10 -29.92 11.21
CA GLU A 75 -0.04 -29.39 10.35
C GLU A 75 -0.18 -27.88 10.20
N MET A 76 -1.42 -27.39 10.13
CA MET A 76 -1.74 -25.97 10.08
C MET A 76 -1.33 -25.25 11.38
N GLU A 77 -1.61 -25.85 12.54
CA GLU A 77 -1.16 -25.31 13.83
C GLU A 77 0.39 -25.25 13.92
N GLN A 78 1.09 -26.26 13.39
CA GLN A 78 2.55 -26.28 13.36
C GLN A 78 3.12 -25.17 12.47
N LEU A 79 2.53 -24.96 11.29
CA LEU A 79 2.89 -23.88 10.39
C LEU A 79 2.72 -22.52 11.06
N VAL A 80 1.58 -22.28 11.72
CA VAL A 80 1.33 -21.01 12.42
C VAL A 80 2.35 -20.78 13.54
N ARG A 81 2.67 -21.82 14.33
CA ARG A 81 3.71 -21.72 15.37
C ARG A 81 5.08 -21.42 14.79
N TYR A 82 5.42 -22.04 13.65
CA TYR A 82 6.66 -21.77 12.93
C TYR A 82 6.73 -20.29 12.49
N ILE A 83 5.64 -19.76 11.93
CA ILE A 83 5.54 -18.36 11.51
C ILE A 83 5.71 -17.42 12.70
N MET A 84 5.01 -17.65 13.81
CA MET A 84 5.13 -16.83 15.02
C MET A 84 6.57 -16.79 15.53
N GLN A 85 7.22 -17.95 15.65
CA GLN A 85 8.60 -18.04 16.09
C GLN A 85 9.55 -17.32 15.12
N ARG A 86 9.30 -17.41 13.82
CA ARG A 86 10.08 -16.69 12.82
C ARG A 86 9.86 -15.17 12.90
N MET A 87 8.63 -14.72 13.13
CA MET A 87 8.31 -13.31 13.34
C MET A 87 9.03 -12.74 14.57
N GLU A 88 9.13 -13.52 15.64
CA GLU A 88 9.87 -13.15 16.86
C GLU A 88 11.39 -13.09 16.58
N ASN A 89 11.94 -14.14 15.96
CA ASN A 89 13.37 -14.22 15.62
C ASN A 89 13.82 -13.11 14.66
N GLU A 90 12.97 -12.76 13.68
CA GLU A 90 13.24 -11.68 12.74
C GLU A 90 12.91 -10.27 13.32
N GLY A 91 12.44 -10.21 14.56
CA GLY A 91 12.21 -8.97 15.31
C GLY A 91 11.00 -8.18 14.82
N TYR A 92 9.95 -8.83 14.32
CA TYR A 92 8.68 -8.20 13.97
C TYR A 92 7.73 -8.11 15.17
N ILE A 93 7.85 -9.07 16.09
CA ILE A 93 6.99 -9.17 17.25
C ILE A 93 7.80 -9.30 18.52
N GLN A 94 7.31 -8.68 19.61
CA GLN A 94 7.89 -8.83 20.92
C GLN A 94 6.79 -9.23 21.92
N PRO A 95 6.93 -10.38 22.62
CA PRO A 95 6.01 -10.73 23.69
C PRO A 95 6.27 -9.84 24.91
N GLU A 96 5.24 -9.17 25.39
CA GLU A 96 5.22 -8.43 26.64
C GLU A 96 4.43 -9.24 27.68
N TRP A 97 4.97 -9.34 28.88
CA TRP A 97 4.40 -10.12 29.98
C TRP A 97 4.10 -9.17 31.14
N GLU A 98 2.88 -9.27 31.68
CA GLU A 98 2.50 -8.47 32.86
C GLU A 98 3.38 -8.85 34.04
N ASN A 99 4.17 -7.88 34.50
CA ASN A 99 4.90 -7.96 35.75
C ASN A 99 3.95 -7.60 36.89
N ASP A 100 3.48 -8.60 37.64
CA ASP A 100 2.89 -8.37 38.95
C ASP A 100 4.01 -8.21 39.99
N SER A 101 4.93 -7.25 39.80
CA SER A 101 5.85 -6.84 40.87
C SER A 101 6.49 -5.46 40.67
N ASP A 102 6.20 -4.59 41.63
CA ASP A 102 6.86 -3.32 41.94
C ASP A 102 8.31 -3.58 42.44
N SER A 103 9.14 -4.26 41.65
CA SER A 103 10.49 -4.67 42.06
C SER A 103 11.50 -4.41 40.96
N VAL A 104 12.18 -3.27 41.10
CA VAL A 104 13.30 -2.83 40.27
C VAL A 104 14.46 -3.83 40.39
N GLY A 105 14.76 -4.54 39.30
CA GLY A 105 16.12 -5.02 39.06
C GLY A 105 16.38 -6.52 38.92
N GLU A 106 15.42 -7.35 38.47
CA GLU A 106 15.73 -8.71 38.03
C GLU A 106 15.54 -8.90 36.52
N VAL A 107 16.54 -9.52 35.90
CA VAL A 107 16.55 -9.89 34.48
C VAL A 107 15.50 -10.97 34.27
N SER A 108 14.64 -10.74 33.29
CA SER A 108 13.49 -11.56 32.92
C SER A 108 13.88 -13.01 32.63
N GLU A 109 13.30 -13.97 33.37
CA GLU A 109 13.38 -15.38 33.00
C GLU A 109 12.30 -15.70 31.94
N PRO A 110 12.63 -16.40 30.85
CA PRO A 110 11.63 -16.83 29.88
C PRO A 110 10.67 -17.86 30.52
N PRO A 111 9.37 -17.81 30.20
CA PRO A 111 8.36 -18.65 30.84
C PRO A 111 8.60 -20.15 30.62
N GLU A 112 8.39 -20.95 31.67
CA GLU A 112 8.59 -22.41 31.64
C GLU A 112 7.44 -23.17 30.92
N SER A 113 6.28 -22.53 30.70
CA SER A 113 5.09 -23.20 30.15
C SER A 113 4.55 -22.57 28.85
N LYS A 114 4.18 -23.43 27.89
CA LYS A 114 3.57 -23.03 26.60
C LYS A 114 2.25 -22.24 26.75
N LYS A 115 1.56 -22.38 27.89
CA LYS A 115 0.31 -21.67 28.16
C LYS A 115 0.56 -20.21 28.55
N GLU A 116 1.65 -19.93 29.24
CA GLU A 116 2.03 -18.55 29.60
C GLU A 116 2.48 -17.75 28.37
N LEU A 117 3.20 -18.41 27.45
CA LEU A 117 3.59 -17.79 26.16
C LEU A 117 2.39 -17.35 25.31
N MET A 118 1.29 -18.11 25.32
CA MET A 118 0.09 -17.77 24.53
C MET A 118 -0.73 -16.66 25.19
N ASN A 119 -0.61 -16.48 26.51
CA ASN A 119 -1.28 -15.42 27.25
C ASN A 119 -0.47 -14.10 27.29
N ALA A 120 0.78 -14.11 26.83
CA ALA A 120 1.59 -12.90 26.72
C ALA A 120 0.92 -11.88 25.79
N ARG A 121 0.99 -10.60 26.17
CA ARG A 121 0.63 -9.49 25.28
C ARG A 121 1.62 -9.45 24.14
N PHE A 122 1.17 -8.99 22.99
CA PHE A 122 1.99 -8.88 21.81
C PHE A 122 2.14 -7.40 21.43
N GLU A 123 3.38 -6.93 21.34
CA GLU A 123 3.72 -5.62 20.80
C GLU A 123 4.39 -5.74 19.42
N LEU A 124 3.92 -4.92 18.48
CA LEU A 124 4.60 -4.73 17.19
C LEU A 124 5.88 -3.92 17.42
N THR A 125 7.00 -4.42 16.89
CA THR A 125 8.25 -3.68 16.94
C THR A 125 8.24 -2.47 16.00
N ASP A 126 9.14 -1.50 16.23
CA ASP A 126 9.34 -0.36 15.31
C ASP A 126 9.55 -0.81 13.87
N LYS A 127 10.27 -1.92 13.67
CA LYS A 127 10.51 -2.54 12.35
C LYS A 127 9.18 -2.92 11.67
N SER A 128 8.25 -3.53 12.41
CA SER A 128 6.93 -3.89 11.88
C SER A 128 6.11 -2.65 11.56
N ILE A 129 6.10 -1.67 12.45
CA ILE A 129 5.34 -0.43 12.25
C ILE A 129 5.86 0.33 11.02
N ASP A 130 7.17 0.43 10.85
CA ASP A 130 7.79 1.06 9.69
C ASP A 130 7.47 0.32 8.39
N LEU A 131 7.54 -1.02 8.39
CA LEU A 131 7.20 -1.83 7.23
C LEU A 131 5.73 -1.68 6.84
N LEU A 132 4.82 -1.76 7.82
CA LEU A 132 3.38 -1.58 7.63
C LEU A 132 3.07 -0.18 7.11
N GLY A 133 3.68 0.84 7.71
CA GLY A 133 3.55 2.23 7.28
C GLY A 133 4.03 2.44 5.84
N PHE A 134 5.19 1.89 5.49
CA PHE A 134 5.72 1.96 4.13
C PHE A 134 4.82 1.26 3.10
N LYS A 135 4.36 0.03 3.39
CA LYS A 135 3.46 -0.72 2.49
C LYS A 135 2.13 -0.01 2.30
N LYS A 136 1.46 0.43 3.37
CA LYS A 136 0.19 1.18 3.26
C LYS A 136 0.35 2.48 2.50
N LEU A 137 1.45 3.19 2.72
CA LEU A 137 1.76 4.40 1.98
C LEU A 137 1.99 4.12 0.49
N LYS A 138 2.70 3.04 0.16
CA LYS A 138 2.87 2.55 -1.22
C LYS A 138 1.54 2.18 -1.86
N ASP A 139 0.67 1.46 -1.14
CA ASP A 139 -0.65 1.04 -1.63
C ASP A 139 -1.58 2.22 -1.87
N LEU A 140 -1.62 3.20 -0.95
CA LEU A 140 -2.39 4.43 -1.13
C LEU A 140 -1.95 5.20 -2.38
N LEU A 141 -0.66 5.17 -2.70
CA LEU A 141 -0.13 5.80 -3.89
C LEU A 141 -0.37 4.96 -5.16
N GLY A 142 -0.37 3.62 -5.04
CA GLY A 142 -0.49 2.69 -6.18
C GLY A 142 -1.92 2.29 -6.56
N ALA A 143 -2.89 2.30 -5.65
CA ALA A 143 -4.17 1.60 -5.82
C ALA A 143 -5.29 2.39 -6.53
N VAL A 144 -5.07 3.62 -7.01
CA VAL A 144 -6.14 4.45 -7.59
C VAL A 144 -5.91 4.73 -9.08
N GLY A 145 -6.09 3.71 -9.93
CA GLY A 145 -6.15 3.94 -11.38
C GLY A 145 -6.33 2.71 -12.25
N ARG A 146 -7.53 2.56 -12.83
CA ARG A 146 -7.77 1.69 -14.00
C ARG A 146 -7.19 2.33 -15.27
N SER A 147 -5.86 2.34 -15.44
CA SER A 147 -5.21 2.40 -16.75
C SER A 147 -3.72 2.69 -16.66
N SER A 148 -2.97 1.81 -17.35
CA SER A 148 -1.66 1.98 -18.00
C SER A 148 -0.47 2.37 -17.13
N ILE A 149 0.41 1.37 -16.97
CA ILE A 149 1.65 1.16 -16.20
C ILE A 149 2.58 2.35 -16.02
N GLY A 150 3.12 2.50 -14.82
CA GLY A 150 4.28 3.31 -14.45
C GLY A 150 4.83 2.85 -13.12
N ARG A 151 5.60 3.68 -12.40
CA ARG A 151 6.11 3.32 -11.04
C ARG A 151 5.02 2.99 -10.01
N HIS A 152 3.76 3.13 -10.41
CA HIS A 152 2.60 2.56 -9.76
C HIS A 152 2.26 1.25 -10.48
N ASP A 153 2.31 0.15 -9.74
CA ASP A 153 2.11 -1.20 -10.27
C ASP A 153 0.71 -1.29 -10.92
N THR A 154 0.64 -1.48 -12.24
CA THR A 154 -0.63 -1.73 -12.92
C THR A 154 -0.58 -3.07 -13.61
N GLN A 155 -1.73 -3.74 -13.72
CA GLN A 155 -1.82 -5.13 -14.18
C GLN A 155 -1.71 -5.33 -15.71
N HIS A 156 -1.36 -4.33 -16.52
CA HIS A 156 -1.33 -4.46 -18.00
C HIS A 156 -0.24 -3.68 -18.74
N LEU A 157 0.59 -4.42 -19.49
CA LEU A 157 1.67 -3.93 -20.37
C LEU A 157 1.16 -2.92 -21.44
N SER A 158 1.88 -1.82 -21.64
CA SER A 158 1.60 -0.80 -22.68
C SER A 158 2.88 -0.34 -23.37
N THR A 159 2.81 -0.07 -24.68
CA THR A 159 3.93 0.28 -25.56
C THR A 159 4.10 1.81 -25.71
N GLY A 160 4.85 2.42 -24.79
CA GLY A 160 5.45 3.76 -24.82
C GLY A 160 6.90 3.86 -25.38
N VAL A 161 7.70 4.81 -24.89
CA VAL A 161 8.88 5.36 -25.62
C VAL A 161 10.26 5.13 -24.94
N GLU A 162 10.35 4.41 -23.83
CA GLU A 162 11.65 4.05 -23.22
C GLU A 162 11.87 2.53 -23.23
N ALA A 163 12.76 2.08 -24.12
CA ALA A 163 13.03 0.67 -24.40
C ALA A 163 13.80 0.00 -23.26
N SER A 164 13.10 -0.78 -22.42
CA SER A 164 13.71 -1.61 -21.37
C SER A 164 13.47 -3.11 -21.55
N GLU A 165 12.65 -3.51 -22.52
CA GLU A 165 12.31 -4.91 -22.77
C GLU A 165 12.77 -5.39 -24.15
N ALA A 166 12.90 -6.71 -24.30
CA ALA A 166 13.20 -7.30 -25.60
C ALA A 166 12.05 -6.99 -26.58
N PRO A 167 12.34 -6.66 -27.85
CA PRO A 167 11.32 -6.32 -28.82
C PRO A 167 10.34 -7.49 -29.04
N LYS A 168 9.04 -7.16 -29.08
CA LYS A 168 7.92 -8.10 -29.29
C LYS A 168 7.48 -8.05 -30.76
N LYS A 169 6.88 -9.14 -31.27
CA LYS A 169 6.16 -9.11 -32.55
C LYS A 169 4.95 -8.18 -32.48
N TYR A 170 4.74 -7.40 -33.53
CA TYR A 170 3.61 -6.48 -33.66
C TYR A 170 2.27 -7.23 -33.68
N GLU A 171 1.35 -6.83 -32.81
CA GLU A 171 -0.04 -7.27 -32.81
C GLU A 171 -0.99 -6.10 -33.12
N PHE A 172 -2.18 -6.41 -33.63
CA PHE A 172 -3.15 -5.37 -33.94
C PHE A 172 -3.62 -4.67 -32.66
N GLY A 173 -3.34 -3.37 -32.56
CA GLY A 173 -3.61 -2.56 -31.36
C GLY A 173 -2.35 -2.00 -30.71
N ASP A 174 -1.17 -2.53 -31.04
CA ASP A 174 0.11 -1.99 -30.57
C ASP A 174 0.42 -0.64 -31.23
N THR A 175 1.11 0.24 -30.51
CA THR A 175 1.67 1.46 -31.12
C THR A 175 2.78 1.08 -32.10
N LEU A 176 2.85 1.76 -33.25
CA LEU A 176 3.84 1.52 -34.30
C LEU A 176 5.23 2.08 -33.92
N ASN A 177 5.75 1.69 -32.75
CA ASN A 177 7.12 1.97 -32.32
C ASN A 177 8.05 0.83 -32.76
N LEU A 178 8.41 0.81 -34.04
CA LEU A 178 9.14 -0.31 -34.66
C LEU A 178 10.62 -0.33 -34.27
N ASP A 179 11.11 -1.49 -33.84
CA ASP A 179 12.54 -1.77 -33.79
C ASP A 179 13.01 -2.16 -35.19
N ILE A 180 13.65 -1.22 -35.88
CA ILE A 180 14.14 -1.42 -37.25
C ILE A 180 15.16 -2.56 -37.30
N SER A 181 16.06 -2.65 -36.32
CA SER A 181 17.13 -3.64 -36.29
C SER A 181 16.56 -5.05 -36.14
N SER A 182 15.66 -5.23 -35.17
CA SER A 182 15.01 -6.50 -34.91
C SER A 182 14.03 -6.91 -36.02
N THR A 183 13.34 -5.94 -36.62
CA THR A 183 12.46 -6.15 -37.78
C THR A 183 13.25 -6.64 -38.99
N LEU A 184 14.36 -5.98 -39.33
CA LEU A 184 15.24 -6.40 -40.41
C LEU A 184 15.88 -7.77 -40.14
N LEU A 185 16.32 -8.03 -38.90
CA LEU A 185 16.86 -9.32 -38.51
C LEU A 185 15.83 -10.44 -38.66
N SER A 186 14.57 -10.19 -38.28
CA SER A 186 13.46 -11.14 -38.46
C SER A 186 13.21 -11.44 -39.94
N CYS A 187 13.17 -10.39 -40.77
CA CYS A 187 13.03 -10.52 -42.21
C CYS A 187 14.18 -11.32 -42.84
N ILE A 188 15.44 -11.05 -42.44
CA ILE A 188 16.62 -11.78 -42.93
C ILE A 188 16.59 -13.25 -42.50
N ARG A 189 16.11 -13.55 -41.27
CA ARG A 189 15.96 -14.94 -40.82
C ARG A 189 14.91 -15.70 -41.62
N ARG A 190 13.83 -15.04 -42.05
CA ARG A 190 12.75 -15.65 -42.83
C ARG A 190 13.09 -15.82 -44.31
N ALA A 191 13.55 -14.74 -44.95
CA ALA A 191 13.73 -14.67 -46.41
C ALA A 191 15.19 -14.79 -46.87
N GLY A 192 16.15 -14.79 -45.94
CA GLY A 192 17.58 -14.69 -46.25
C GLY A 192 18.00 -13.28 -46.64
N LEU A 193 19.28 -13.11 -46.97
CA LEU A 193 19.85 -11.82 -47.37
C LEU A 193 19.54 -11.54 -48.85
N GLN A 194 18.32 -11.09 -49.14
CA GLN A 194 17.86 -10.73 -50.49
C GLN A 194 17.54 -9.24 -50.57
N ILE A 195 17.94 -8.59 -51.67
CA ILE A 195 17.66 -7.17 -51.94
C ILE A 195 16.81 -7.09 -53.22
N PRO A 196 15.63 -6.44 -53.20
CA PRO A 196 15.00 -5.77 -52.06
C PRO A 196 14.50 -6.76 -51.00
N PHE A 197 14.52 -6.34 -49.73
CA PHE A 197 14.03 -7.17 -48.62
C PHE A 197 12.51 -7.36 -48.74
N PRO A 198 11.99 -8.60 -48.80
CA PRO A 198 10.56 -8.86 -48.92
C PRO A 198 9.87 -8.72 -47.55
N LEU A 199 9.81 -7.50 -47.01
CA LEU A 199 9.28 -7.23 -45.66
C LEU A 199 7.79 -7.62 -45.55
N GLU A 200 7.45 -8.46 -44.57
CA GLU A 200 6.07 -8.84 -44.28
C GLU A 200 5.61 -8.36 -42.90
N LYS A 201 4.29 -8.34 -42.67
CA LYS A 201 3.71 -7.91 -41.38
C LYS A 201 4.22 -8.76 -40.21
N GLU A 202 4.51 -10.04 -40.45
CA GLU A 202 5.01 -10.99 -39.45
C GLU A 202 6.45 -10.70 -39.00
N ASP A 203 7.20 -9.92 -39.79
CA ASP A 203 8.56 -9.50 -39.47
C ASP A 203 8.59 -8.24 -38.60
N LEU A 204 7.46 -7.53 -38.46
CA LEU A 204 7.39 -6.28 -37.71
C LEU A 204 7.59 -6.56 -36.22
N MET A 205 8.67 -6.00 -35.69
CA MET A 205 9.02 -6.03 -34.28
C MET A 205 8.79 -4.63 -33.70
N VAL A 206 8.04 -4.55 -32.60
CA VAL A 206 7.83 -3.33 -31.84
C VAL A 206 8.73 -3.31 -30.62
N GLN A 207 9.29 -2.15 -30.31
CA GLN A 207 9.98 -1.94 -29.04
C GLN A 207 8.95 -2.00 -27.92
N GLN A 208 9.22 -2.88 -26.95
CA GLN A 208 8.53 -2.84 -25.68
C GLN A 208 9.20 -1.81 -24.81
N SER A 209 8.38 -1.01 -24.16
CA SER A 209 8.85 0.08 -23.32
C SER A 209 8.07 0.08 -22.03
N GLU A 210 8.69 0.58 -20.99
CA GLU A 210 7.97 0.91 -19.77
C GLU A 210 7.12 2.15 -20.05
N TYR A 211 5.79 2.01 -20.16
CA TYR A 211 4.93 3.17 -19.96
C TYR A 211 5.18 3.65 -18.52
N GLN A 212 5.29 4.96 -18.31
CA GLN A 212 5.35 5.53 -16.97
C GLN A 212 4.07 6.31 -16.72
N SER A 213 3.10 5.63 -16.11
CA SER A 213 1.90 6.21 -15.50
C SER A 213 2.33 7.34 -14.61
N SER A 214 1.72 8.49 -14.86
CA SER A 214 1.91 9.65 -14.02
C SER A 214 0.58 9.98 -13.37
N CYS A 215 0.64 10.27 -12.08
CA CYS A 215 -0.51 10.51 -11.23
C CYS A 215 -0.64 12.00 -10.92
N ALA A 216 -1.87 12.50 -10.97
CA ALA A 216 -2.23 13.79 -10.39
C ALA A 216 -2.87 13.59 -9.03
N THR A 217 -2.22 14.12 -8.00
CA THR A 217 -2.67 14.02 -6.61
C THR A 217 -3.07 15.40 -6.10
N VAL A 218 -4.30 15.52 -5.59
CA VAL A 218 -4.72 16.68 -4.79
C VAL A 218 -4.85 16.26 -3.33
N LEU A 219 -4.08 16.89 -2.45
CA LEU A 219 -4.23 16.77 -1.02
C LEU A 219 -5.20 17.84 -0.51
N LEU A 220 -6.32 17.40 0.06
CA LEU A 220 -7.26 18.22 0.80
C LEU A 220 -6.91 18.18 2.29
N LEU A 221 -6.51 19.32 2.85
CA LEU A 221 -6.17 19.47 4.25
C LEU A 221 -7.22 20.33 4.98
N ASP A 222 -7.86 19.73 5.96
CA ASP A 222 -8.86 20.39 6.79
C ASP A 222 -8.20 21.43 7.72
N CYS A 223 -8.65 22.68 7.62
CA CYS A 223 -8.21 23.80 8.47
C CYS A 223 -9.34 24.36 9.33
N SER A 224 -10.42 23.60 9.50
CA SER A 224 -11.56 23.96 10.35
C SER A 224 -11.21 23.89 11.83
N HIS A 225 -12.08 24.50 12.64
CA HIS A 225 -11.90 24.54 14.09
C HIS A 225 -11.96 23.15 14.74
N SER A 226 -12.60 22.15 14.10
CA SER A 226 -12.68 20.79 14.66
C SER A 226 -11.29 20.14 14.82
N MET A 227 -10.34 20.50 13.96
CA MET A 227 -8.97 19.99 13.95
C MET A 227 -8.14 20.40 15.19
N ILE A 228 -8.62 21.32 16.01
CA ILE A 228 -7.99 21.75 17.28
C ILE A 228 -8.97 21.72 18.46
N LEU A 229 -10.14 21.12 18.26
CA LEU A 229 -11.23 21.14 19.23
C LEU A 229 -10.90 20.20 20.40
N TYR A 230 -11.51 20.45 21.56
CA TYR A 230 -11.34 19.65 22.78
C TYR A 230 -9.90 19.55 23.32
N GLY A 231 -9.01 20.46 22.90
CA GLY A 231 -7.62 20.48 23.34
C GLY A 231 -6.73 19.46 22.63
N GLU A 232 -7.25 18.76 21.61
CA GLU A 232 -6.50 17.85 20.77
C GLU A 232 -6.03 18.56 19.50
N ASP A 233 -4.71 18.67 19.31
CA ASP A 233 -4.13 19.22 18.08
C ASP A 233 -4.02 18.12 17.01
N ARG A 234 -5.08 17.95 16.23
CA ARG A 234 -5.14 17.02 15.09
C ARG A 234 -4.55 17.65 13.81
N PHE A 235 -4.43 18.98 13.77
CA PHE A 235 -3.91 19.70 12.62
C PHE A 235 -2.41 19.58 12.45
N THR A 236 -1.63 19.69 13.53
CA THR A 236 -0.18 19.54 13.47
C THR A 236 0.27 18.18 12.93
N PRO A 237 -0.24 17.03 13.40
CA PRO A 237 0.10 15.74 12.80
C PRO A 237 -0.38 15.62 11.35
N ALA A 238 -1.59 16.11 11.03
CA ALA A 238 -2.08 16.15 9.65
C ALA A 238 -1.15 16.93 8.71
N LYS A 239 -0.63 18.07 9.17
CA LYS A 239 0.35 18.88 8.42
C LYS A 239 1.70 18.16 8.28
N ALA A 240 2.14 17.41 9.28
CA ALA A 240 3.36 16.61 9.19
C ALA A 240 3.22 15.51 8.12
N VAL A 241 2.09 14.79 8.13
CA VAL A 241 1.75 13.78 7.11
C VAL A 241 1.68 14.41 5.72
N ALA A 242 1.05 15.58 5.60
CA ALA A 242 0.98 16.33 4.34
C ALA A 242 2.37 16.67 3.77
N LEU A 243 3.30 17.11 4.62
CA LEU A 243 4.68 17.41 4.22
C LEU A 243 5.45 16.14 3.83
N ALA A 244 5.29 15.05 4.59
CA ALA A 244 5.90 13.76 4.29
C ALA A 244 5.41 13.20 2.94
N LEU A 245 4.10 13.22 2.69
CA LEU A 245 3.48 12.84 1.42
C LEU A 245 4.02 13.67 0.26
N ALA A 246 4.08 15.00 0.43
CA ALA A 246 4.59 15.89 -0.59
C ALA A 246 6.06 15.62 -0.92
N HIS A 247 6.88 15.28 0.09
CA HIS A 247 8.28 14.91 -0.10
C HIS A 247 8.42 13.56 -0.80
N LEU A 248 7.65 12.55 -0.38
CA LEU A 248 7.67 11.22 -0.94
C LEU A 248 7.27 11.23 -2.42
N ILE A 249 6.16 11.88 -2.76
CA ILE A 249 5.67 11.96 -4.15
C ILE A 249 6.73 12.63 -5.04
N ARG A 250 7.32 13.73 -4.58
CA ARG A 250 8.34 14.47 -5.36
C ARG A 250 9.67 13.74 -5.50
N THR A 251 10.04 12.88 -4.56
CA THR A 251 11.33 12.17 -4.59
C THR A 251 11.22 10.82 -5.28
N GLN A 252 10.16 10.06 -5.04
CA GLN A 252 9.97 8.72 -5.61
C GLN A 252 9.27 8.73 -6.97
N TYR A 253 8.42 9.74 -7.23
CA TYR A 253 7.59 9.84 -8.43
C TYR A 253 7.79 11.18 -9.14
N PRO A 254 8.97 11.42 -9.75
CA PRO A 254 9.32 12.71 -10.37
C PRO A 254 8.42 13.11 -11.56
N GLY A 255 7.58 12.20 -12.08
CA GLY A 255 6.60 12.46 -13.12
C GLY A 255 5.21 12.89 -12.61
N ASP A 256 4.97 12.81 -11.30
CA ASP A 256 3.65 13.05 -10.70
C ASP A 256 3.43 14.53 -10.37
N SER A 257 2.17 14.98 -10.49
CA SER A 257 1.75 16.32 -10.09
C SER A 257 1.09 16.28 -8.72
N PHE A 258 1.51 17.18 -7.83
CA PHE A 258 1.00 17.25 -6.46
C PHE A 258 0.51 18.66 -6.13
N HIS A 259 -0.75 18.77 -5.73
CA HIS A 259 -1.40 20.02 -5.35
C HIS A 259 -1.93 19.94 -3.93
N VAL A 260 -1.89 21.07 -3.22
CA VAL A 260 -2.41 21.18 -1.85
C VAL A 260 -3.55 22.17 -1.84
N VAL A 261 -4.69 21.72 -1.31
CA VAL A 261 -5.89 22.52 -1.13
C VAL A 261 -6.24 22.54 0.35
N LEU A 262 -6.30 23.72 0.92
CA LEU A 262 -6.87 23.92 2.25
C LEU A 262 -8.38 24.03 2.10
N PHE A 263 -9.13 23.39 3.00
CA PHE A 263 -10.56 23.57 3.05
C PHE A 263 -11.03 23.87 4.46
N HIS A 264 -11.95 24.81 4.53
CA HIS A 264 -12.60 25.31 5.74
C HIS A 264 -13.97 25.86 5.31
N ASP A 265 -14.38 27.08 5.67
CA ASP A 265 -15.59 27.73 5.09
C ASP A 265 -15.59 27.77 3.55
N SER A 266 -14.39 27.91 2.97
CA SER A 266 -14.11 27.89 1.53
C SER A 266 -12.94 26.94 1.25
N ALA A 267 -12.68 26.67 -0.03
CA ALA A 267 -11.47 25.98 -0.46
C ALA A 267 -10.48 26.95 -1.13
N GLU A 268 -9.18 26.78 -0.86
CA GLU A 268 -8.11 27.49 -1.55
C GLU A 268 -6.91 26.58 -1.87
N GLU A 269 -6.40 26.71 -3.09
CA GLU A 269 -5.16 26.05 -3.50
C GLU A 269 -3.98 26.85 -2.99
N ILE A 270 -3.05 26.19 -2.30
CA ILE A 270 -1.85 26.84 -1.78
C ILE A 270 -0.58 26.26 -2.42
N PRO A 271 0.45 27.08 -2.64
CA PRO A 271 1.77 26.56 -2.96
C PRO A 271 2.31 25.72 -1.81
N LEU A 272 2.94 24.58 -2.11
CA LEU A 272 3.55 23.68 -1.12
C LEU A 272 4.48 24.41 -0.12
N LYS A 273 5.22 25.43 -0.57
CA LYS A 273 6.10 26.24 0.29
C LYS A 273 5.37 26.94 1.44
N LYS A 274 4.06 27.19 1.30
CA LYS A 274 3.23 27.82 2.33
C LYS A 274 2.67 26.83 3.34
N LEU A 275 2.66 25.52 3.04
CA LEU A 275 2.03 24.49 3.87
C LEU A 275 2.53 24.51 5.32
N ALA A 276 3.84 24.68 5.54
CA ALA A 276 4.43 24.73 6.88
C ALA A 276 3.91 25.91 7.74
N ALA A 277 3.56 27.03 7.08
CA ALA A 277 3.11 28.26 7.73
C ALA A 277 1.59 28.31 7.96
N VAL A 278 0.83 27.34 7.43
CA VAL A 278 -0.62 27.28 7.61
C VAL A 278 -0.97 27.06 9.08
N LYS A 279 -2.01 27.75 9.52
CA LYS A 279 -2.60 27.65 10.86
C LYS A 279 -4.09 27.43 10.74
N VAL A 280 -4.65 26.77 11.75
CA VAL A 280 -6.10 26.61 11.90
C VAL A 280 -6.75 27.93 12.26
N GLY A 281 -7.92 28.18 11.71
CA GLY A 281 -8.77 29.33 12.05
C GLY A 281 -10.12 28.89 12.63
N PRO A 282 -10.93 29.85 13.12
CA PRO A 282 -12.28 29.60 13.64
C PRO A 282 -13.27 29.39 12.49
N TYR A 283 -13.06 28.34 11.70
CA TYR A 283 -13.81 28.06 10.48
C TYR A 283 -14.61 26.75 10.59
N TYR A 284 -15.62 26.59 9.74
CA TYR A 284 -16.39 25.37 9.54
C TYR A 284 -15.75 24.44 8.50
N THR A 285 -16.33 23.25 8.33
CA THR A 285 -15.81 22.21 7.43
C THR A 285 -16.64 22.13 6.15
N ASN A 286 -16.24 22.82 5.08
CA ASN A 286 -16.92 22.77 3.78
C ASN A 286 -16.25 21.77 2.82
N THR A 287 -16.42 20.48 3.09
CA THR A 287 -15.87 19.40 2.26
C THR A 287 -16.34 19.49 0.81
N ARG A 288 -17.56 19.98 0.56
CA ARG A 288 -18.12 20.14 -0.79
C ARG A 288 -17.27 21.09 -1.63
N ASP A 289 -16.88 22.22 -1.07
CA ASP A 289 -16.08 23.20 -1.80
C ASP A 289 -14.63 22.71 -2.00
N GLY A 290 -14.08 22.02 -1.00
CA GLY A 290 -12.79 21.32 -1.11
C GLY A 290 -12.76 20.32 -2.27
N LEU A 291 -13.74 19.41 -2.33
CA LEU A 291 -13.86 18.44 -3.41
C LEU A 291 -14.09 19.09 -4.78
N ARG A 292 -14.91 20.16 -4.84
CA ARG A 292 -15.13 20.90 -6.08
C ARG A 292 -13.84 21.54 -6.59
N MET A 293 -13.03 22.12 -5.71
CA MET A 293 -11.74 22.69 -6.07
C MET A 293 -10.76 21.60 -6.54
N ALA A 294 -10.66 20.49 -5.80
CA ALA A 294 -9.83 19.36 -6.17
C ALA A 294 -10.19 18.81 -7.56
N GLN A 295 -11.47 18.63 -7.85
CA GLN A 295 -11.95 18.21 -9.18
C GLN A 295 -11.58 19.20 -10.28
N ARG A 296 -11.65 20.52 -10.02
CA ARG A 296 -11.24 21.54 -11.00
C ARG A 296 -9.74 21.49 -11.29
N ILE A 297 -8.92 21.26 -10.28
CA ILE A 297 -7.46 21.11 -10.42
C ILE A 297 -7.18 19.85 -11.25
N LEU A 298 -7.71 18.70 -10.82
CA LEU A 298 -7.52 17.41 -11.51
C LEU A 298 -8.06 17.42 -12.94
N ALA A 299 -9.12 18.17 -13.25
CA ALA A 299 -9.64 18.30 -14.61
C ALA A 299 -8.68 19.00 -15.57
N ARG A 300 -7.76 19.85 -15.06
CA ARG A 300 -6.73 20.55 -15.86
C ARG A 300 -5.50 19.69 -16.11
N GLU A 301 -5.27 18.69 -15.26
CA GLU A 301 -4.15 17.76 -15.38
C GLU A 301 -4.35 16.77 -16.53
N ARG A 302 -3.30 16.61 -17.34
CA ARG A 302 -3.23 15.65 -18.47
C ARG A 302 -2.68 14.28 -18.04
N LYS A 303 -2.88 13.96 -16.77
CA LYS A 303 -2.46 12.71 -16.14
C LYS A 303 -3.58 11.69 -16.26
N ASP A 304 -3.22 10.44 -16.57
CA ASP A 304 -4.18 9.35 -16.71
C ASP A 304 -4.78 8.99 -15.36
N MET A 305 -3.95 8.95 -14.32
CA MET A 305 -4.37 8.69 -12.94
C MET A 305 -4.63 9.99 -12.20
N LYS A 306 -5.74 10.04 -11.46
CA LYS A 306 -6.19 11.22 -10.72
C LYS A 306 -6.71 10.77 -9.36
N GLN A 307 -6.12 11.29 -8.30
CA GLN A 307 -6.48 10.94 -6.93
C GLN A 307 -6.66 12.16 -6.04
N ILE A 308 -7.51 12.02 -5.04
CA ILE A 308 -7.75 13.00 -3.99
C ILE A 308 -7.47 12.31 -2.66
N ILE A 309 -6.51 12.84 -1.90
CA ILE A 309 -6.24 12.43 -0.52
C ILE A 309 -6.85 13.49 0.39
N MET A 310 -7.69 13.11 1.35
CA MET A 310 -8.33 14.06 2.25
C MET A 310 -7.96 13.72 3.70
N ILE A 311 -7.42 14.71 4.41
CA ILE A 311 -7.11 14.62 5.84
C ILE A 311 -8.09 15.53 6.59
N THR A 312 -8.95 14.94 7.41
CA THR A 312 -10.03 15.62 8.16
C THR A 312 -10.37 14.85 9.43
N ASP A 313 -11.04 15.53 10.35
CA ASP A 313 -11.52 15.02 11.63
C ASP A 313 -13.02 14.62 11.60
N GLY A 314 -13.57 14.40 10.41
CA GLY A 314 -14.72 13.50 10.24
C GLY A 314 -16.10 13.99 10.70
N LYS A 315 -16.30 15.27 11.03
CA LYS A 315 -17.66 15.83 11.15
C LYS A 315 -17.99 16.71 9.94
N PRO A 316 -18.49 16.14 8.83
CA PRO A 316 -19.11 16.94 7.79
C PRO A 316 -20.33 17.66 8.39
N SER A 317 -20.37 18.99 8.32
CA SER A 317 -21.49 19.82 8.74
C SER A 317 -22.40 20.17 7.57
#